data_AF-A0A5J5A0N9-F1
#
_entry.id   AF-A0A5J5A0N9-F1
#
_cell.length_a   1.000
_cell.length_b   1.000
_cell.length_c   1.000
_cell.angle_alpha   90.00
_cell.angle_beta   90.00
_cell.angle_gamma   90.00
#
_symmetry.space_group_name_H-M   'P 1'
#
loop_
_entity.id
_entity.type
_entity.pdbx_description
1 polymer ?
#
loop_
_entity_poly.entity_id
_entity_poly.type
_entity_poly.pdbx_seq_one_letter_code
_entity_poly.pdbx_strand_id
1 'polypeptide(L)'
;MTNALTKKFRDLMTEFQTLRQRIQDEYREVVERRVITVTGTRPDEETIDHLIETGNSEQIFQNAIQGMGRGQVLNTLEEIQERHDAVKEIEKKLLDLHQIYLDMAVLVEAQGDLLDNIESQVSNAVDHVQSGTTALQNAKKLQRNSRKWMCIAIIILLIIVAVIVLGVIKPWKSSKGA
;
A
#
# COMPACT_ATOMS: atom_id res chain seq x y z
N MET A 1 9.60 6.04 8.89
CA MET A 1 9.11 5.79 7.50
C MET A 1 7.75 5.15 7.62
N THR A 2 6.84 5.26 6.65
CA THR A 2 5.50 4.66 6.77
C THR A 2 5.48 3.27 6.13
N ASN A 3 4.81 2.29 6.74
CA ASN A 3 4.64 0.93 6.19
C ASN A 3 4.12 0.92 4.74
N ALA A 4 3.37 1.95 4.34
CA ALA A 4 2.92 2.15 2.97
C ALA A 4 4.07 2.37 1.97
N LEU A 5 5.13 3.10 2.36
CA LEU A 5 6.32 3.31 1.52
C LEU A 5 7.09 2.00 1.34
N THR A 6 7.26 1.21 2.39
CA THR A 6 7.92 -0.10 2.28
C THR A 6 7.13 -1.05 1.40
N LYS A 7 5.80 -1.11 1.56
CA LYS A 7 4.96 -1.95 0.70
C LYS A 7 5.12 -1.56 -0.77
N LYS A 8 5.04 -0.26 -1.08
CA LYS A 8 5.29 0.25 -2.44
C LYS A 8 6.69 -0.09 -2.95
N PHE A 9 7.71 0.06 -2.11
CA PHE A 9 9.09 -0.27 -2.49
C PHE A 9 9.24 -1.77 -2.82
N ARG A 10 8.63 -2.66 -2.02
CA ARG A 10 8.60 -4.10 -2.29
C ARG A 10 7.90 -4.42 -3.61
N ASP A 11 6.76 -3.76 -3.88
CA ASP A 11 6.03 -3.93 -5.13
C ASP A 11 6.89 -3.50 -6.33
N LEU A 12 7.53 -2.32 -6.27
CA LEU A 12 8.46 -1.84 -7.30
C LEU A 12 9.65 -2.78 -7.50
N MET A 13 10.21 -3.34 -6.43
CA MET A 13 11.33 -4.29 -6.52
C MET A 13 10.90 -5.57 -7.26
N THR A 14 9.68 -6.05 -7.00
CA THR A 14 9.13 -7.23 -7.66
C THR A 14 8.89 -6.97 -9.15
N GLU A 15 8.35 -5.80 -9.49
CA GLU A 15 8.20 -5.36 -10.88
C GLU A 15 9.56 -5.26 -11.58
N PHE A 16 10.57 -4.70 -10.91
CA PHE A 16 11.92 -4.58 -11.46
C PHE A 16 12.59 -5.95 -11.67
N GLN A 17 12.44 -6.89 -10.73
CA GLN A 17 12.91 -8.27 -10.90
C GLN A 17 12.25 -8.94 -12.11
N THR A 18 10.94 -8.75 -12.27
CA THR A 18 10.19 -9.29 -13.42
C THR A 18 10.67 -8.67 -14.74
N LEU A 19 10.93 -7.36 -14.75
CA LEU A 19 11.47 -6.67 -15.91
C LEU A 19 12.88 -7.15 -16.26
N ARG A 20 13.77 -7.30 -15.27
CA ARG A 20 15.11 -7.85 -15.46
C ARG A 20 15.04 -9.23 -16.13
N GLN A 21 14.20 -10.11 -15.61
CA GLN A 21 14.09 -11.47 -16.14
C GLN A 21 13.63 -11.45 -17.61
N ARG A 22 12.65 -10.61 -17.95
CA ARG A 22 12.23 -10.41 -19.34
C ARG A 22 13.37 -9.90 -20.24
N ILE A 23 14.15 -8.91 -19.76
CA ILE A 23 15.29 -8.38 -20.53
C ILE A 23 16.36 -9.46 -20.74
N GLN A 24 16.59 -10.30 -19.73
CA GLN A 24 17.54 -11.40 -19.82
C GLN A 24 17.07 -12.48 -20.81
N ASP A 25 15.78 -12.80 -20.82
CA ASP A 25 15.17 -13.72 -21.78
C ASP A 25 15.26 -13.17 -23.21
N GLU A 26 14.93 -11.90 -23.41
CA GLU A 26 15.07 -11.21 -24.71
C GLU A 26 16.53 -11.17 -25.18
N TYR A 27 17.47 -10.93 -24.26
CA TYR A 27 18.90 -10.94 -24.57
C TYR A 27 19.36 -12.33 -25.03
N ARG A 28 18.95 -13.39 -24.31
CA ARG A 28 19.25 -14.78 -24.68
C ARG A 28 18.75 -15.09 -26.10
N GLU A 29 17.51 -14.72 -26.41
CA GLU A 29 16.93 -14.95 -27.73
C GLU A 29 17.69 -14.22 -28.84
N VAL A 30 18.08 -12.96 -28.62
CA VAL A 30 18.88 -12.18 -29.58
C VAL A 30 20.23 -12.83 -29.80
N VAL A 31 20.93 -13.20 -28.73
CA VAL A 31 22.25 -13.86 -28.80
C VAL A 31 22.16 -15.16 -29.59
N GLU A 32 21.20 -16.02 -29.27
CA GLU A 32 21.01 -17.30 -29.97
C GLU A 32 20.78 -17.10 -31.47
N ARG A 33 19.86 -16.19 -31.84
CA ARG A 33 19.58 -15.87 -33.24
C ARG A 33 20.81 -15.33 -33.98
N ARG A 34 21.60 -14.48 -33.34
CA ARG A 34 22.82 -13.88 -33.92
C ARG A 34 23.93 -14.91 -34.09
N VAL A 35 24.14 -15.78 -33.11
CA VAL A 35 25.11 -16.88 -33.20
C VAL A 35 24.73 -17.82 -34.33
N ILE A 36 23.46 -18.21 -34.47
CA ILE A 36 22.99 -19.05 -35.59
C ILE A 36 23.21 -18.35 -36.93
N THR A 37 22.86 -17.06 -37.02
CA THR A 37 22.99 -16.30 -38.27
C THR A 37 24.43 -16.26 -38.78
N VAL A 38 25.40 -16.19 -37.87
CA VAL A 38 26.82 -16.02 -38.22
C VAL A 38 27.58 -17.34 -38.30
N THR A 39 27.30 -18.31 -37.42
CA THR A 39 27.98 -19.61 -37.43
C THR A 39 27.31 -20.62 -38.36
N GLY A 40 26.04 -20.42 -38.71
CA GLY A 40 25.24 -21.34 -39.52
C GLY A 40 24.82 -22.62 -38.79
N THR A 41 25.25 -22.81 -37.54
CA THR A 41 24.95 -23.96 -36.70
C THR A 41 24.21 -23.53 -35.45
N ARG A 42 23.34 -24.41 -34.94
CA ARG A 42 22.69 -24.18 -33.66
C ARG A 42 23.72 -24.38 -32.54
N PRO A 43 24.04 -23.33 -31.75
CA PRO A 43 24.96 -23.45 -30.64
C PRO A 43 24.36 -24.33 -29.55
N ASP A 44 25.22 -24.99 -28.77
CA ASP A 44 24.81 -25.65 -27.54
C ASP A 44 24.43 -24.63 -26.45
N GLU A 45 23.61 -25.08 -25.52
CA GLU A 45 23.07 -24.25 -24.43
C GLU A 45 24.21 -23.67 -23.56
N GLU A 46 25.26 -24.47 -23.32
CA GLU A 46 26.42 -24.10 -22.50
C GLU A 46 27.24 -22.96 -23.15
N THR A 47 27.41 -23.01 -24.47
CA THR A 47 28.06 -21.95 -25.25
C THR A 47 27.27 -20.64 -25.20
N ILE A 48 25.94 -20.71 -25.25
CA ILE A 48 25.07 -19.52 -25.11
C ILE A 48 25.16 -18.95 -23.70
N ASP A 49 25.09 -19.80 -22.67
CA ASP A 49 25.21 -19.38 -21.28
C ASP A 49 26.57 -18.71 -21.02
N HIS A 50 27.66 -19.32 -21.48
CA HIS A 50 29.00 -18.74 -21.38
C HIS A 50 29.09 -17.38 -22.09
N LEU A 51 28.48 -17.22 -23.26
CA LEU A 51 28.46 -15.95 -23.99
C LEU A 51 27.72 -14.86 -23.20
N ILE A 52 26.58 -15.21 -22.61
CA ILE A 52 25.74 -14.30 -21.83
C ILE A 52 26.47 -13.86 -20.56
N GLU A 53 27.13 -14.78 -19.86
CA GLU A 53 27.85 -14.52 -18.61
C GLU A 53 29.14 -13.72 -18.82
N THR A 54 29.94 -14.11 -19.81
CA THR A 54 31.28 -13.53 -20.00
C THR A 54 31.30 -12.36 -20.97
N GLY A 55 30.31 -12.27 -21.86
CA GLY A 55 30.36 -11.40 -23.04
C GLY A 55 31.45 -11.80 -24.03
N ASN A 56 32.24 -12.85 -23.76
CA ASN A 56 33.39 -13.20 -24.57
C ASN A 56 32.97 -14.10 -25.73
N SER A 57 32.70 -13.44 -26.83
CA SER A 57 32.22 -14.05 -28.06
C SER A 57 33.31 -14.23 -29.12
N GLU A 58 34.54 -13.83 -28.81
CA GLU A 58 35.65 -13.81 -29.77
C GLU A 58 36.00 -15.20 -30.28
N GLN A 59 36.02 -16.22 -29.42
CA GLN A 59 36.36 -17.60 -29.80
C GLN A 59 35.30 -18.26 -30.70
N ILE A 60 34.02 -17.97 -30.45
CA ILE A 60 32.90 -18.55 -31.21
C ILE A 60 32.82 -17.94 -32.61
N PHE A 61 33.05 -16.63 -32.69
CA PHE A 61 32.99 -15.91 -33.95
C PHE A 61 34.28 -15.97 -34.77
N GLN A 62 35.43 -16.31 -34.18
CA GLN A 62 36.70 -16.51 -34.91
C GLN A 62 36.59 -17.54 -36.04
N ASN A 63 35.88 -18.64 -35.81
CA ASN A 63 35.63 -19.66 -36.84
C ASN A 63 34.67 -19.15 -37.94
N ALA A 64 33.72 -18.29 -37.58
CA ALA A 64 32.74 -17.72 -38.51
C ALA A 64 33.29 -16.58 -39.39
N ILE A 65 34.31 -15.86 -38.91
CA ILE A 65 35.01 -14.80 -39.67
C ILE A 65 35.56 -15.33 -41.01
N GLN A 66 35.95 -16.61 -41.06
CA GLN A 66 36.48 -17.23 -42.28
C GLN A 66 35.41 -17.47 -43.36
N GLY A 67 34.12 -17.59 -42.99
CA GLY A 67 33.03 -17.94 -43.91
C GLY A 67 32.16 -16.77 -44.35
N MET A 68 31.85 -15.83 -43.45
CA MET A 68 30.80 -14.80 -43.67
C MET A 68 31.32 -13.37 -43.89
N GLY A 69 32.65 -13.21 -43.90
CA GLY A 69 33.31 -11.92 -44.05
C GLY A 69 33.40 -11.13 -42.74
N ARG A 70 34.59 -10.59 -42.47
CA ARG A 70 34.94 -9.95 -41.18
C ARG A 70 33.98 -8.83 -40.75
N GLY A 71 33.43 -8.05 -41.68
CA GLY A 71 32.57 -6.90 -41.35
C GLY A 71 31.24 -7.27 -40.69
N GLN A 72 30.54 -8.29 -41.20
CA GLN A 72 29.23 -8.70 -40.67
C GLN A 72 29.36 -9.36 -39.29
N VAL A 73 30.46 -10.10 -39.08
CA VAL A 73 30.76 -10.75 -37.80
C VAL A 73 31.12 -9.72 -36.73
N LEU A 74 31.93 -8.71 -37.07
CA LEU A 74 32.27 -7.63 -36.13
C LEU A 74 31.05 -6.80 -35.70
N ASN A 75 30.13 -6.50 -36.63
CA ASN A 75 28.90 -5.78 -36.29
C ASN A 75 28.01 -6.60 -35.34
N THR A 76 27.94 -7.91 -35.55
CA THR A 76 27.18 -8.82 -34.68
C THR A 76 27.81 -8.92 -33.28
N LEU A 77 29.15 -8.98 -33.23
CA LEU A 77 29.94 -8.95 -31.99
C LEU A 77 29.67 -7.67 -31.19
N GLU A 78 29.69 -6.52 -31.86
CA GLU A 78 29.44 -5.22 -31.24
C GLU A 78 28.01 -5.13 -30.67
N GLU A 79 27.01 -5.62 -31.40
CA GLU A 79 25.61 -5.67 -30.92
C GLU A 79 25.47 -6.57 -29.68
N ILE A 80 26.12 -7.74 -29.66
CA ILE A 80 26.10 -8.64 -28.50
C ILE A 80 26.79 -8.02 -27.29
N GLN A 81 27.92 -7.34 -27.50
CA GLN A 81 28.67 -6.68 -26.44
C GLN A 81 27.88 -5.50 -25.83
N GLU A 82 27.30 -4.64 -26.66
CA GLU A 82 26.47 -3.51 -26.20
C GLU A 82 25.30 -4.00 -25.33
N ARG A 83 24.66 -5.09 -25.75
CA ARG A 83 23.56 -5.73 -25.00
C ARG A 83 24.05 -6.36 -23.70
N HIS A 84 25.21 -7.04 -23.72
CA HIS A 84 25.83 -7.59 -22.51
C HIS A 84 26.07 -6.49 -21.48
N ASP A 85 26.65 -5.37 -21.89
CA ASP A 85 26.96 -4.25 -21.01
C ASP A 85 25.69 -3.64 -20.41
N ALA A 86 24.61 -3.53 -21.20
CA ALA A 86 23.30 -3.08 -20.71
C ALA A 86 22.69 -4.03 -19.66
N VAL A 87 22.74 -5.35 -19.88
CA VAL A 87 22.28 -6.35 -18.90
C VAL A 87 23.10 -6.26 -17.61
N LYS A 88 24.42 -6.12 -17.74
CA LYS A 88 25.33 -5.99 -16.59
C LYS A 88 25.07 -4.71 -15.78
N GLU A 89 24.73 -3.61 -16.44
CA GLU A 89 24.31 -2.38 -15.76
C GLU A 89 23.00 -2.59 -14.98
N ILE A 90 22.03 -3.31 -15.55
CA ILE A 90 20.78 -3.66 -14.87
C ILE A 90 21.05 -4.52 -13.63
N GLU A 91 21.94 -5.51 -13.73
CA GLU A 91 22.34 -6.34 -12.57
C GLU A 91 23.01 -5.51 -11.47
N LYS A 92 23.89 -4.57 -11.82
CA LYS A 92 24.49 -3.67 -10.85
C LYS A 92 23.43 -2.84 -10.12
N LYS A 93 22.48 -2.27 -10.86
CA LYS A 93 21.36 -1.50 -10.28
C LYS A 93 20.46 -2.37 -9.41
N LEU A 94 20.26 -3.64 -9.77
CA LEU A 94 19.52 -4.61 -8.95
C LEU A 94 20.21 -4.84 -7.61
N LEU A 95 21.53 -5.02 -7.61
CA LEU A 95 22.31 -5.21 -6.38
C LEU A 95 22.21 -3.99 -5.45
N ASP A 96 22.29 -2.78 -6.02
CA ASP A 96 22.09 -1.54 -5.25
C ASP A 96 20.68 -1.50 -4.64
N LEU A 97 19.64 -1.84 -5.40
CA LEU A 97 18.25 -1.92 -4.89
C LEU A 97 18.07 -3.03 -3.84
N HIS A 98 18.76 -4.16 -4.00
CA HIS A 98 18.71 -5.26 -3.04
C HIS A 98 19.31 -4.85 -1.69
N GLN A 99 20.40 -4.09 -1.70
CA GLN A 99 20.96 -3.54 -0.48
C GLN A 99 19.97 -2.61 0.22
N ILE A 100 19.33 -1.69 -0.53
CA ILE A 100 18.29 -0.81 0.01
C ILE A 100 17.11 -1.64 0.57
N TYR A 101 16.73 -2.72 -0.11
CA TYR A 101 15.67 -3.63 0.35
C TYR A 101 16.02 -4.29 1.69
N LEU A 102 17.25 -4.77 1.86
CA LEU A 102 17.71 -5.36 3.12
C LEU A 102 17.73 -4.32 4.25
N ASP A 103 18.22 -3.12 3.97
CA ASP A 103 18.21 -2.01 4.93
C ASP A 103 16.77 -1.63 5.32
N MET A 104 15.82 -1.66 4.37
CA MET A 104 14.40 -1.43 4.65
C MET A 104 13.73 -2.59 5.39
N ALA A 105 14.13 -3.84 5.14
CA ALA A 105 13.59 -5.01 5.84
C ALA A 105 13.89 -4.92 7.35
N VAL A 106 15.10 -4.51 7.72
CA VAL A 106 15.48 -4.23 9.11
C VAL A 106 14.62 -3.11 9.72
N LEU A 107 14.36 -2.05 8.95
CA LEU A 107 13.53 -0.91 9.41
C LEU A 107 12.03 -1.26 9.55
N VAL A 108 11.54 -2.29 8.85
CA VAL A 108 10.14 -2.74 8.90
C VAL A 108 9.91 -3.80 9.94
N GLU A 109 10.88 -4.70 10.18
CA GLU A 109 10.83 -5.61 11.33
C GLU A 109 10.78 -4.82 12.65
N ALA A 110 11.49 -3.69 12.73
CA ALA A 110 11.38 -2.74 13.84
C ALA A 110 10.04 -1.98 13.91
N GLN A 111 9.24 -1.96 12.83
CA GLN A 111 7.93 -1.27 12.73
C GLN A 111 6.74 -2.24 12.70
N GLY A 112 6.94 -3.53 12.97
CA GLY A 112 5.88 -4.55 13.03
C GLY A 112 4.68 -4.16 13.90
N ASP A 113 4.91 -3.33 14.93
CA ASP A 113 3.87 -2.77 15.82
C ASP A 113 2.92 -1.75 15.14
N LEU A 114 3.24 -1.22 13.96
CA LEU A 114 2.45 -0.15 13.32
C LEU A 114 1.34 -0.67 12.40
N LEU A 115 1.39 -1.94 11.94
CA LEU A 115 0.28 -2.52 11.18
C LEU A 115 -0.96 -2.69 12.09
N ASP A 116 -0.75 -3.12 13.34
CA ASP A 116 -1.76 -3.13 14.42
C ASP A 116 -2.37 -1.73 14.63
N ASN A 117 -1.59 -0.67 14.42
CA ASN A 117 -2.09 0.69 14.61
C ASN A 117 -3.08 1.13 13.53
N ILE A 118 -3.04 0.67 12.28
CA ILE A 118 -4.06 1.07 11.28
C ILE A 118 -5.37 0.33 11.53
N GLU A 119 -5.30 -0.97 11.78
CA GLU A 119 -6.48 -1.75 12.15
C GLU A 119 -7.08 -1.25 13.47
N SER A 120 -6.23 -0.93 14.46
CA SER A 120 -6.65 -0.28 15.70
C SER A 120 -7.29 1.08 15.44
N GLN A 121 -6.70 1.96 14.63
CA GLN A 121 -7.27 3.29 14.38
C GLN A 121 -8.60 3.23 13.60
N VAL A 122 -8.74 2.30 12.65
CA VAL A 122 -10.01 2.06 11.96
C VAL A 122 -11.04 1.46 12.92
N SER A 123 -10.66 0.50 13.76
CA SER A 123 -11.52 -0.08 14.79
C SER A 123 -11.98 0.98 15.80
N ASN A 124 -11.05 1.81 16.30
CA ASN A 124 -11.33 2.90 17.23
C ASN A 124 -12.28 3.93 16.59
N ALA A 125 -12.09 4.25 15.31
CA ALA A 125 -13.00 5.14 14.58
C ALA A 125 -14.42 4.55 14.47
N VAL A 126 -14.53 3.25 14.17
CA VAL A 126 -15.82 2.54 14.15
C VAL A 126 -16.48 2.56 15.54
N ASP A 127 -15.72 2.25 16.59
CA ASP A 127 -16.20 2.25 17.98
C ASP A 127 -16.65 3.65 18.44
N HIS A 128 -15.93 4.71 18.07
CA HIS A 128 -16.30 6.08 18.36
C HIS A 128 -17.58 6.51 17.63
N VAL A 129 -17.75 6.12 16.36
CA VAL A 129 -18.98 6.40 15.61
C VAL A 129 -20.16 5.63 16.21
N GLN A 130 -19.97 4.37 16.58
CA GLN A 130 -21.01 3.55 17.21
C GLN A 130 -21.38 4.06 18.61
N SER A 131 -20.40 4.48 19.40
CA SER A 131 -20.62 5.10 20.72
C SER A 131 -21.31 6.46 20.59
N GLY A 132 -20.91 7.27 19.61
CA GLY A 132 -21.56 8.57 19.34
C GLY A 132 -23.02 8.42 18.91
N THR A 133 -23.31 7.44 18.05
CA THR A 133 -24.69 7.19 17.59
C THR A 133 -25.60 6.68 18.72
N THR A 134 -25.10 5.80 19.60
CA THR A 134 -25.86 5.35 20.78
C THR A 134 -26.07 6.48 21.79
N ALA A 135 -25.06 7.33 22.04
CA ALA A 135 -25.21 8.52 22.88
C ALA A 135 -26.28 9.48 22.33
N LEU A 136 -26.30 9.73 21.01
CA LEU A 136 -27.32 10.55 20.34
C LEU A 136 -28.74 9.95 20.49
N GLN A 137 -28.89 8.63 20.34
CA GLN A 137 -30.16 7.95 20.55
C GLN A 137 -30.66 8.08 21.99
N ASN A 138 -29.77 7.89 22.97
CA ASN A 138 -30.08 8.05 24.38
C ASN A 138 -30.45 9.50 24.73
N ALA A 139 -29.71 10.48 24.21
CA ALA A 139 -30.02 11.90 24.37
C ALA A 139 -31.41 12.24 23.82
N LYS A 140 -31.76 11.72 22.63
CA LYS A 140 -33.11 11.90 22.04
C LYS A 140 -34.21 11.28 22.91
N LYS A 141 -33.97 10.10 23.50
CA LYS A 141 -34.91 9.42 24.40
C LYS A 141 -35.09 10.21 25.70
N LEU A 142 -34.00 10.67 26.31
CA LEU A 142 -34.00 11.52 27.52
C LEU A 142 -34.72 12.85 27.26
N GLN A 143 -34.42 13.52 26.15
CA GLN A 143 -35.09 14.79 25.76
C GLN A 143 -36.60 14.60 25.57
N ARG A 144 -37.04 13.48 25.02
CA ARG A 144 -38.47 13.17 24.87
C ARG A 144 -39.15 12.94 26.22
N ASN A 145 -38.47 12.28 27.16
CA ASN A 145 -39.04 12.00 28.48
C ASN A 145 -39.03 13.25 29.38
N SER A 146 -37.95 14.03 29.36
CA SER A 146 -37.79 15.26 30.14
C SER A 146 -38.91 16.27 29.85
N ARG A 147 -39.34 16.40 28.58
CA ARG A 147 -40.49 17.25 28.21
C ARG A 147 -41.79 16.85 28.92
N LYS A 148 -42.05 15.55 29.12
CA LYS A 148 -43.24 15.08 29.85
C LYS A 148 -43.16 15.42 31.33
N TRP A 149 -42.00 15.18 31.93
CA TRP A 149 -41.75 15.49 33.34
C TRP A 149 -41.79 17.00 33.63
N MET A 150 -41.30 17.82 32.69
CA MET A 150 -41.40 19.29 32.77
C MET A 150 -42.86 19.76 32.78
N CYS A 151 -43.72 19.21 31.92
CA CYS A 151 -45.16 19.53 31.95
C CYS A 151 -45.80 19.13 33.27
N ILE A 152 -45.48 17.94 33.81
CA ILE A 152 -46.00 17.49 35.11
C ILE A 152 -45.54 18.44 36.23
N ALA A 153 -44.26 18.83 36.24
CA ALA A 153 -43.73 19.78 37.22
C ALA A 153 -44.43 21.15 37.16
N ILE A 154 -44.70 21.67 35.97
CA ILE A 154 -45.45 22.92 35.77
C ILE A 154 -46.88 22.81 36.30
N ILE A 155 -47.58 21.70 36.02
CA ILE A 155 -48.94 21.46 36.52
C ILE A 155 -48.97 21.43 38.06
N ILE A 156 -48.04 20.71 38.69
CA ILE A 156 -47.93 20.65 40.16
C ILE A 156 -47.69 22.04 40.75
N LEU A 157 -46.81 22.84 40.15
CA LEU A 157 -46.53 24.20 40.59
C LEU A 157 -47.78 25.09 40.51
N LEU A 158 -48.55 25.02 39.42
CA LEU A 158 -49.81 25.77 39.28
C LEU A 158 -50.84 25.39 40.35
N ILE A 159 -50.95 24.10 40.69
CA ILE A 159 -51.84 23.63 41.76
C ILE A 159 -51.42 24.21 43.11
N ILE A 160 -50.12 24.21 43.43
CA ILE A 160 -49.61 24.78 44.68
C ILE A 160 -49.95 26.27 44.76
N VAL A 161 -49.73 27.03 43.70
CA VAL A 161 -50.09 28.45 43.63
C VAL A 161 -51.59 28.66 43.83
N ALA A 162 -52.44 27.86 43.19
CA ALA A 162 -53.89 27.95 43.35
C ALA A 162 -54.34 27.68 44.80
N VAL A 163 -53.76 26.69 45.48
CA VAL A 163 -54.06 26.40 46.90
C VAL A 163 -53.66 27.56 47.79
N ILE A 164 -52.48 28.15 47.59
CA ILE A 164 -52.03 29.32 48.36
C ILE A 164 -52.98 30.50 48.14
N VAL A 165 -53.34 30.79 46.89
CA VAL A 165 -54.26 31.89 46.56
C VAL A 165 -55.64 31.66 47.15
N LEU A 166 -56.21 30.45 47.07
CA LEU A 166 -57.48 30.12 47.70
C LEU A 166 -57.40 30.21 49.23
N GLY A 167 -56.29 29.78 49.85
CA GLY A 167 -56.08 29.89 51.29
C GLY A 167 -55.96 31.33 51.79
N VAL A 168 -55.39 32.23 50.98
CA VAL A 168 -55.23 33.66 51.31
C VAL A 168 -56.47 34.49 50.97
N ILE A 169 -57.27 34.10 49.96
CA ILE A 169 -58.52 34.80 49.59
C ILE A 169 -59.72 34.32 50.43
N LYS A 170 -59.75 33.04 50.84
CA LYS A 170 -60.85 32.48 51.64
C LYS A 170 -60.80 32.69 53.17
N PRO A 171 -59.82 33.39 53.82
CA PRO A 171 -59.90 33.66 55.25
C PRO A 171 -60.87 34.82 55.56
N TRP A 172 -61.52 35.42 54.55
CA TRP A 172 -62.46 36.53 54.73
C TRP A 172 -63.89 36.21 54.29
N LYS A 173 -64.41 35.04 54.69
CA LYS A 173 -65.87 34.85 54.82
C LYS A 173 -66.21 33.78 55.84
N SER A 174 -66.09 34.10 57.13
CA SER A 174 -66.88 33.45 58.18
C SER A 174 -67.13 34.37 59.37
N SER A 175 -68.41 34.76 59.48
CA SER A 175 -69.22 35.00 60.68
C SER A 175 -68.85 36.13 61.67
N LYS A 176 -69.59 37.23 61.59
CA LYS A 176 -70.23 37.84 62.76
C LYS A 176 -71.70 38.13 62.43
N GLY A 177 -72.56 37.18 62.79
CA GLY A 177 -73.93 37.47 63.16
C GLY A 177 -73.98 37.78 64.65
N ALA A 178 -74.49 38.95 64.98
CA ALA A 178 -75.16 39.30 66.23
C ALA A 178 -76.12 40.44 65.90
#